data_AF-A0A850H7X8-F1
#
_entry.id   AF-A0A850H7X8-F1
#
_cell.length_a   1.000
_cell.length_b   1.000
_cell.length_c   1.000
_cell.angle_alpha   90.00
_cell.angle_beta   90.00
_cell.angle_gamma   90.00
#
_symmetry.space_group_name_H-M   'P 1'
#
loop_
_entity.id
_entity.type
_entity.pdbx_description
1 polymer ?
#
loop_
_entity_poly.entity_id
_entity_poly.type
_entity_poly.pdbx_seq_one_letter_code
_entity_poly.pdbx_strand_id
1 'polypeptide(L)'
;MAEQAAEVATDPFGRETPRGTVTGLISALAAKDYTRAAHYFHLSAEEDEAQLVDQGAIWATKLQAALDQQGTLLPFGALSNEASGRLDDELPADTEEVGRLGGEESLPILLTRTDSPVGSEVWGISQETVEALEAVSVAATNPAEPEDGESAEVAGAPLQDWALLLGSAAGSFFLYWLISAGLLAIMRRFVADREKSAIYRFTQAALPPLSLFLAVVTFHLWTGSIEASIVARQTLLRYIGIVGWVALAWFALRLVDAIARVASARMERRQRRQAVSVVVLLRRTAKIVLFLLATVAVLDTLGVDVTTGIAALGIGGIALALGAQKAVENLIGSLNVIADRPVQVGDFCRAGDIVGTVEDIGMRSTRIRTNERTLVTIPNGDFSSREIENFAKRDRFLFNPTIGVEYGISAGQLRRAVEIIEQILRDHHLIEKDGLRARFAHFGESSLDIEIWSYIMVADYAESRLIRQELLLAIFERLKAAGLAIAYPTRTVHLVTQENDVGA
;
A
#
# COMPACT_ATOMS: atom_id res chain seq x y z
N MET A 1 28.70 6.27 22.91
CA MET A 1 30.07 6.03 22.45
C MET A 1 30.01 6.12 20.95
N ALA A 2 30.57 7.18 20.37
CA ALA A 2 30.61 7.36 18.92
C ALA A 2 31.76 6.51 18.42
N GLU A 3 31.43 5.38 17.82
CA GLU A 3 32.37 4.54 17.09
C GLU A 3 32.81 5.36 15.88
N GLN A 4 34.09 5.76 15.87
CA GLN A 4 34.71 6.32 14.67
C GLN A 4 34.62 5.24 13.60
N ALA A 5 33.70 5.43 12.64
CA ALA A 5 33.69 4.67 11.41
C ALA A 5 35.08 4.85 10.78
N ALA A 6 35.87 3.78 10.72
CA ALA A 6 37.09 3.76 9.95
C ALA A 6 36.74 4.20 8.53
N GLU A 7 37.44 5.20 7.99
CA GLU A 7 37.41 5.47 6.55
C GLU A 7 37.86 4.18 5.86
N VAL A 8 36.90 3.44 5.30
CA VAL A 8 37.18 2.29 4.44
C VAL A 8 38.03 2.85 3.30
N ALA A 9 39.27 2.36 3.18
CA ALA A 9 40.15 2.76 2.09
C ALA A 9 39.44 2.43 0.77
N THR A 10 39.10 3.46 0.00
CA THR A 10 38.37 3.29 -1.26
C THR A 10 39.28 2.65 -2.30
N ASP A 11 38.81 1.60 -2.96
CA ASP A 11 39.58 0.94 -4.01
C ASP A 11 39.80 1.92 -5.18
N PRO A 12 41.06 2.18 -5.61
CA PRO A 12 41.35 3.17 -6.66
C PRO A 12 40.76 2.80 -8.03
N PHE A 13 40.35 1.54 -8.22
CA PHE A 13 39.73 1.04 -9.45
C PHE A 13 38.20 0.89 -9.33
N GLY A 14 37.60 1.23 -8.17
CA GLY A 14 36.15 1.19 -7.96
C GLY A 14 35.56 -0.22 -7.97
N ARG A 15 36.32 -1.22 -7.51
CA ARG A 15 35.95 -2.65 -7.54
C ARG A 15 35.14 -3.11 -6.32
N GLU A 16 34.58 -2.18 -5.55
CA GLU A 16 33.86 -2.49 -4.31
C GLU A 16 32.49 -3.13 -4.55
N THR A 17 31.92 -2.97 -5.74
CA THR A 17 30.62 -3.55 -6.13
C THR A 17 30.73 -4.19 -7.52
N PRO A 18 29.92 -5.22 -7.84
CA PRO A 18 29.91 -5.81 -9.19
C PRO A 18 29.66 -4.78 -10.29
N ARG A 19 28.73 -3.83 -10.05
CA ARG A 19 28.46 -2.71 -10.96
C ARG A 19 29.69 -1.81 -11.14
N GLY A 20 30.39 -1.50 -10.07
CA GLY A 20 31.62 -0.70 -10.08
C GLY A 20 32.71 -1.37 -10.92
N THR A 21 32.98 -2.65 -10.67
CA THR A 21 33.96 -3.47 -11.40
C THR A 21 33.68 -3.50 -12.90
N VAL A 22 32.45 -3.83 -13.31
CA VAL A 22 32.10 -3.89 -14.75
C VAL A 22 32.21 -2.50 -15.40
N THR A 23 31.76 -1.46 -14.71
CA THR A 23 31.82 -0.09 -15.24
C THR A 23 33.27 0.38 -15.40
N GLY A 24 34.12 0.09 -14.41
CA GLY A 24 35.54 0.38 -14.43
C GLY A 24 36.26 -0.36 -15.56
N LEU A 25 36.00 -1.65 -15.71
CA LEU A 25 36.53 -2.47 -16.79
C LEU A 25 36.14 -1.93 -18.18
N ILE A 26 34.85 -1.67 -18.42
CA ILE A 26 34.38 -1.12 -19.70
C ILE A 26 35.00 0.25 -19.98
N SER A 27 35.21 1.09 -18.94
CA SER A 27 35.88 2.39 -19.11
C SER A 27 37.36 2.25 -19.47
N ALA A 28 38.06 1.25 -18.93
CA ALA A 28 39.45 0.96 -19.26
C ALA A 28 39.58 0.42 -20.69
N LEU A 29 38.69 -0.48 -21.10
CA LEU A 29 38.59 -0.98 -22.47
C LEU A 29 38.28 0.16 -23.47
N ALA A 30 37.36 1.06 -23.12
CA ALA A 30 37.03 2.23 -23.94
C ALA A 30 38.23 3.19 -24.11
N ALA A 31 39.08 3.30 -23.08
CA ALA A 31 40.31 4.10 -23.14
C ALA A 31 41.47 3.37 -23.85
N LYS A 32 41.28 2.10 -24.25
CA LYS A 32 42.35 1.19 -24.71
C LYS A 32 43.51 1.07 -23.71
N ASP A 33 43.22 1.28 -22.42
CA ASP A 33 44.17 1.16 -21.32
C ASP A 33 44.10 -0.27 -20.77
N TYR A 34 44.68 -1.21 -21.51
CA TYR A 34 44.67 -2.63 -21.16
C TYR A 34 45.48 -2.92 -19.88
N THR A 35 46.48 -2.10 -19.58
CA THR A 35 47.22 -2.14 -18.32
C THR A 35 46.29 -1.85 -17.14
N ARG A 36 45.44 -0.83 -17.24
CA ARG A 36 44.40 -0.58 -16.23
C ARG A 36 43.34 -1.67 -16.20
N ALA A 37 42.97 -2.22 -17.35
CA ALA A 37 42.00 -3.32 -17.45
C ALA A 37 42.50 -4.60 -16.73
N ALA A 38 43.80 -4.85 -16.71
CA ALA A 38 44.41 -6.00 -16.03
C ALA A 38 44.04 -6.07 -14.54
N HIS A 39 43.91 -4.93 -13.86
CA HIS A 39 43.53 -4.89 -12.44
C HIS A 39 42.10 -5.37 -12.14
N TYR A 40 41.26 -5.60 -13.15
CA TYR A 40 39.92 -6.17 -12.96
C TYR A 40 39.88 -7.69 -13.10
N PHE A 41 41.02 -8.36 -13.32
CA PHE A 41 41.12 -9.82 -13.40
C PHE A 41 41.74 -10.41 -12.14
N HIS A 42 41.16 -11.50 -11.63
CA HIS A 42 41.77 -12.30 -10.57
C HIS A 42 42.67 -13.36 -11.21
N LEU A 43 43.97 -13.06 -11.25
CA LEU A 43 45.01 -13.96 -11.76
C LEU A 43 45.77 -14.60 -10.59
N SER A 44 46.30 -15.81 -10.79
CA SER A 44 46.94 -16.61 -9.73
C SER A 44 48.20 -15.92 -9.16
N ALA A 45 48.35 -15.93 -7.84
CA ALA A 45 49.38 -15.21 -7.09
C ALA A 45 50.82 -15.79 -7.16
N GLU A 46 51.07 -16.75 -8.05
CA GLU A 46 52.38 -17.43 -8.17
C GLU A 46 53.40 -16.66 -9.05
N GLU A 47 52.98 -15.57 -9.71
CA GLU A 47 53.78 -14.82 -10.68
C GLU A 47 54.17 -13.40 -10.20
N ASP A 48 55.23 -12.82 -10.79
CA ASP A 48 55.66 -11.44 -10.50
C ASP A 48 54.58 -10.42 -10.95
N GLU A 49 54.40 -9.33 -10.19
CA GLU A 49 53.36 -8.30 -10.43
C GLU A 49 53.36 -7.75 -11.87
N ALA A 50 54.55 -7.56 -12.46
CA ALA A 50 54.67 -7.11 -13.85
C ALA A 50 54.15 -8.15 -14.86
N GLN A 51 54.36 -9.44 -14.61
CA GLN A 51 53.86 -10.52 -15.46
C GLN A 51 52.34 -10.65 -15.36
N LEU A 52 51.78 -10.48 -14.15
CA LEU A 52 50.34 -10.49 -13.93
C LEU A 52 49.64 -9.35 -14.69
N VAL A 53 50.22 -8.16 -14.72
CA VAL A 53 49.67 -7.02 -15.47
C VAL A 53 49.71 -7.28 -16.98
N ASP A 54 50.80 -7.83 -17.50
CA ASP A 54 50.92 -8.18 -18.92
C ASP A 54 49.92 -9.29 -19.32
N GLN A 55 49.78 -10.34 -18.51
CA GLN A 55 48.78 -11.39 -18.74
C GLN A 55 47.36 -10.85 -18.65
N GLY A 56 47.05 -10.03 -17.65
CA GLY A 56 45.75 -9.41 -17.48
C GLY A 56 45.37 -8.49 -18.65
N ALA A 57 46.34 -7.78 -19.23
CA ALA A 57 46.12 -6.98 -20.43
C ALA A 57 45.74 -7.85 -21.64
N ILE A 58 46.35 -9.03 -21.80
CA ILE A 58 45.99 -10.01 -22.85
C ILE A 58 44.60 -10.60 -22.61
N TRP A 59 44.24 -10.90 -21.35
CA TRP A 59 42.89 -11.36 -21.04
C TRP A 59 41.83 -10.28 -21.28
N ALA A 60 42.16 -9.02 -21.00
CA ALA A 60 41.29 -7.89 -21.29
C ALA A 60 41.01 -7.74 -22.80
N THR A 61 42.03 -7.88 -23.67
CA THR A 61 41.81 -7.83 -25.12
C THR A 61 40.98 -9.01 -25.62
N LYS A 62 41.25 -10.23 -25.12
CA LYS A 62 40.44 -11.42 -25.45
C LYS A 62 38.99 -11.26 -25.00
N LEU A 63 38.76 -10.79 -23.78
CA LEU A 63 37.41 -10.54 -23.26
C LEU A 63 36.68 -9.50 -24.09
N GLN A 64 37.34 -8.39 -24.45
CA GLN A 64 36.76 -7.37 -25.33
C GLN A 64 36.36 -7.99 -26.68
N ALA A 65 37.25 -8.73 -27.31
CA ALA A 65 36.99 -9.33 -28.61
C ALA A 65 35.86 -10.39 -28.55
N ALA A 66 35.79 -11.19 -27.48
CA ALA A 66 34.70 -12.13 -27.24
C ALA A 66 33.36 -11.43 -26.98
N LEU A 67 33.37 -10.28 -26.28
CA LEU A 67 32.18 -9.46 -26.07
C LEU A 67 31.69 -8.79 -27.36
N ASP A 68 32.61 -8.38 -28.23
CA ASP A 68 32.30 -7.79 -29.54
C ASP A 68 31.71 -8.84 -30.49
N GLN A 69 32.17 -10.10 -30.43
CA GLN A 69 31.64 -11.26 -31.17
C GLN A 69 30.46 -11.94 -30.45
N GLN A 70 29.37 -11.20 -30.26
CA GLN A 70 28.07 -11.70 -29.72
C GLN A 70 28.01 -11.95 -28.20
N GLY A 71 29.01 -11.53 -27.42
CA GLY A 71 28.87 -11.50 -25.97
C GLY A 71 27.85 -10.46 -25.49
N THR A 72 27.39 -10.64 -24.25
CA THR A 72 26.43 -9.78 -23.58
C THR A 72 26.87 -9.49 -22.16
N LEU A 73 26.60 -8.28 -21.68
CA LEU A 73 26.71 -7.93 -20.26
C LEU A 73 25.33 -7.52 -19.77
N LEU A 74 25.08 -7.75 -18.49
CA LEU A 74 23.87 -7.29 -17.84
C LEU A 74 23.73 -5.77 -17.97
N PRO A 75 22.50 -5.25 -18.12
CA PRO A 75 22.26 -3.82 -18.13
C PRO A 75 22.82 -3.16 -16.87
N PHE A 76 23.32 -1.92 -16.98
CA PHE A 76 23.90 -1.18 -15.85
C PHE A 76 23.04 -1.21 -14.56
N GLY A 77 21.72 -1.01 -14.69
CA GLY A 77 20.81 -1.05 -13.54
C GLY A 77 20.53 -2.46 -12.99
N ALA A 78 20.82 -3.51 -13.76
CA ALA A 78 20.69 -4.90 -13.32
C ALA A 78 21.95 -5.42 -12.62
N LEU A 79 23.09 -4.74 -12.75
CA LEU A 79 24.30 -5.06 -11.98
C LEU A 79 24.10 -4.63 -10.52
N SER A 80 24.47 -5.50 -9.58
CA SER A 80 24.40 -5.19 -8.15
C SER A 80 25.32 -4.02 -7.80
N ASN A 81 24.76 -3.04 -7.07
CA ASN A 81 25.52 -1.93 -6.49
C ASN A 81 25.77 -2.12 -4.99
N GLU A 82 25.50 -3.31 -4.47
CA GLU A 82 25.81 -3.68 -3.09
C GLU A 82 27.19 -4.33 -3.04
N ALA A 83 27.98 -4.04 -2.00
CA ALA A 83 29.31 -4.61 -1.85
C ALA A 83 29.29 -6.13 -1.67
N SER A 84 28.19 -6.66 -1.12
CA SER A 84 27.93 -8.10 -0.97
C SER A 84 27.56 -8.80 -2.28
N GLY A 85 27.33 -8.09 -3.38
CA GLY A 85 26.73 -8.67 -4.57
C GLY A 85 25.26 -9.07 -4.35
N ARG A 86 24.69 -9.81 -5.30
CA ARG A 86 23.36 -10.40 -5.19
C ARG A 86 23.45 -11.71 -4.39
N LEU A 87 22.51 -11.94 -3.47
CA LEU A 87 22.49 -13.14 -2.62
C LEU A 87 21.31 -14.08 -2.91
N ASP A 88 20.42 -13.70 -3.84
CA ASP A 88 19.19 -14.39 -4.20
C ASP A 88 19.25 -15.11 -5.56
N ASP A 89 20.44 -15.47 -6.04
CA ASP A 89 20.69 -16.02 -7.38
C ASP A 89 21.23 -17.46 -7.42
N GLU A 90 21.15 -18.20 -6.31
CA GLU A 90 21.67 -19.58 -6.17
C GLU A 90 23.18 -19.73 -6.43
N LEU A 91 23.91 -18.63 -6.64
CA LEU A 91 25.36 -18.61 -6.75
C LEU A 91 26.01 -18.57 -5.35
N PRO A 92 27.29 -18.95 -5.23
CA PRO A 92 28.08 -18.66 -4.04
C PRO A 92 28.02 -17.17 -3.66
N ALA A 93 28.02 -16.86 -2.37
CA ALA A 93 27.89 -15.47 -1.87
C ALA A 93 29.06 -14.54 -2.24
N ASP A 94 30.12 -15.09 -2.81
CA ASP A 94 31.30 -14.41 -3.32
C ASP A 94 31.34 -14.39 -4.86
N THR A 95 30.29 -14.85 -5.55
CA THR A 95 30.23 -14.96 -7.01
C THR A 95 29.01 -14.22 -7.57
N GLU A 96 29.18 -13.52 -8.69
CA GLU A 96 28.08 -12.82 -9.38
C GLU A 96 28.20 -13.02 -10.90
N GLU A 97 27.10 -13.42 -11.56
CA GLU A 97 27.01 -13.42 -13.03
C GLU A 97 26.75 -12.00 -13.54
N VAL A 98 27.66 -11.47 -14.36
CA VAL A 98 27.58 -10.11 -14.92
C VAL A 98 27.32 -10.07 -16.42
N GLY A 99 27.27 -11.23 -17.06
CA GLY A 99 27.03 -11.35 -18.49
C GLY A 99 27.26 -12.76 -18.99
N ARG A 100 27.29 -12.90 -20.31
CA ARG A 100 27.54 -14.17 -20.99
C ARG A 100 28.38 -13.97 -22.24
N LEU A 101 29.34 -14.86 -22.46
CA LEU A 101 30.13 -14.93 -23.68
C LEU A 101 29.28 -15.47 -24.84
N GLY A 102 29.57 -15.00 -26.04
CA GLY A 102 28.99 -15.51 -27.29
C GLY A 102 29.66 -16.81 -27.72
N GLY A 103 28.95 -17.65 -28.48
CA GLY A 103 29.46 -18.95 -28.94
C GLY A 103 28.35 -20.01 -29.09
N GLU A 104 28.73 -21.25 -29.44
CA GLU A 104 27.79 -22.39 -29.50
C GLU A 104 27.25 -22.76 -28.11
N GLU A 105 28.10 -22.65 -27.08
CA GLU A 105 27.70 -22.73 -25.68
C GLU A 105 27.82 -21.33 -25.07
N SER A 106 26.69 -20.77 -24.59
CA SER A 106 26.68 -19.46 -23.94
C SER A 106 27.21 -19.60 -22.52
N LEU A 107 28.49 -19.27 -22.32
CA LEU A 107 29.20 -19.39 -21.04
C LEU A 107 28.99 -18.13 -20.18
N PRO A 108 28.77 -18.25 -18.86
CA PRO A 108 28.61 -17.10 -17.98
C PRO A 108 29.93 -16.34 -17.78
N ILE A 109 29.82 -15.02 -17.65
CA ILE A 109 30.89 -14.12 -17.21
C ILE A 109 30.65 -13.89 -15.72
N LEU A 110 31.54 -14.43 -14.90
CA LEU A 110 31.43 -14.41 -13.45
C LEU A 110 32.47 -13.45 -12.86
N LEU A 111 32.03 -12.68 -11.86
CA LEU A 111 32.93 -12.00 -10.94
C LEU A 111 33.04 -12.83 -9.67
N THR A 112 34.24 -12.87 -9.08
CA THR A 112 34.43 -13.35 -7.71
C THR A 112 34.90 -12.22 -6.81
N ARG A 113 34.58 -12.30 -5.51
CA ARG A 113 35.02 -11.35 -4.49
C ARG A 113 36.22 -11.90 -3.74
N THR A 114 37.32 -11.13 -3.67
CA THR A 114 38.55 -11.52 -2.98
C THR A 114 39.10 -10.39 -2.11
N ASP A 115 39.94 -10.73 -1.13
CA ASP A 115 40.62 -9.76 -0.29
C ASP A 115 41.72 -9.02 -1.10
N SER A 116 41.60 -7.70 -1.21
CA SER A 116 42.64 -6.85 -1.79
C SER A 116 43.86 -6.77 -0.86
N PRO A 117 45.08 -6.58 -1.39
CA PRO A 117 46.27 -6.28 -0.59
C PRO A 117 46.12 -5.06 0.34
N VAL A 118 45.17 -4.18 0.03
CA VAL A 118 44.84 -2.95 0.79
C VAL A 118 43.86 -3.23 1.94
N GLY A 119 43.39 -4.46 2.11
CA GLY A 119 42.50 -4.89 3.21
C GLY A 119 41.01 -4.65 2.98
N SER A 120 40.60 -4.36 1.74
CA SER A 120 39.20 -4.24 1.31
C SER A 120 38.81 -5.42 0.42
N GLU A 121 37.60 -5.95 0.55
CA GLU A 121 37.07 -6.94 -0.40
C GLU A 121 36.81 -6.26 -1.76
N VAL A 122 37.27 -6.88 -2.85
CA VAL A 122 37.09 -6.36 -4.22
C VAL A 122 36.56 -7.44 -5.16
N TRP A 123 35.73 -7.02 -6.10
CA TRP A 123 35.18 -7.84 -7.17
C TRP A 123 36.07 -7.80 -8.41
N GLY A 124 36.37 -8.95 -8.98
CA GLY A 124 37.16 -9.09 -10.21
C GLY A 124 36.68 -10.27 -11.04
N ILE A 125 37.03 -10.27 -12.33
CA ILE A 125 36.74 -11.36 -13.26
C ILE A 125 37.32 -12.65 -12.70
N SER A 126 36.47 -13.66 -12.56
CA SER A 126 36.84 -14.93 -11.95
C SER A 126 37.78 -15.74 -12.85
N GLN A 127 38.54 -16.65 -12.23
CA GLN A 127 39.37 -17.60 -12.97
C GLN A 127 38.52 -18.51 -13.88
N GLU A 128 37.30 -18.88 -13.47
CA GLU A 128 36.36 -19.63 -14.30
C GLU A 128 36.01 -18.88 -15.60
N THR A 129 35.90 -17.55 -15.55
CA THR A 129 35.67 -16.73 -16.74
C THR A 129 36.90 -16.68 -17.64
N VAL A 130 38.09 -16.64 -17.06
CA VAL A 130 39.36 -16.69 -17.81
C VAL A 130 39.51 -18.03 -18.53
N GLU A 131 39.21 -19.14 -17.86
CA GLU A 131 39.19 -20.48 -18.45
C GLU A 131 38.12 -20.60 -19.55
N ALA A 132 36.94 -20.01 -19.34
CA ALA A 132 35.90 -19.94 -20.36
C ALA A 132 36.36 -19.16 -21.61
N LEU A 133 37.12 -18.07 -21.44
CA LEU A 133 37.68 -17.29 -22.55
C LEU A 133 38.72 -18.06 -23.36
N GLU A 134 39.42 -19.04 -22.78
CA GLU A 134 40.33 -19.93 -23.53
C GLU A 134 39.58 -20.85 -24.49
N ALA A 135 38.38 -21.29 -24.10
CA ALA A 135 37.54 -22.16 -24.91
C ALA A 135 36.93 -21.41 -26.11
N VAL A 136 36.75 -20.10 -26.02
CA VAL A 136 36.24 -19.27 -27.13
C VAL A 136 37.39 -18.97 -28.10
N SER A 137 37.27 -19.44 -29.35
CA SER A 137 38.30 -19.24 -30.37
C SER A 137 38.31 -17.81 -30.93
N VAL A 138 38.75 -16.84 -30.12
CA VAL A 138 38.94 -15.45 -30.55
C VAL A 138 40.43 -15.19 -30.71
N ALA A 139 40.84 -14.71 -31.89
CA ALA A 139 42.22 -14.31 -32.12
C ALA A 139 42.56 -13.13 -31.19
N ALA A 140 43.50 -13.34 -30.26
CA ALA A 140 43.99 -12.26 -29.42
C ALA A 140 44.79 -11.28 -30.27
N THR A 141 44.34 -10.04 -30.39
CA THR A 141 45.15 -8.97 -31.00
C THR A 141 46.25 -8.59 -30.03
N ASN A 142 47.50 -8.59 -30.49
CA ASN A 142 48.64 -8.18 -29.66
C ASN A 142 48.52 -6.68 -29.33
N PRO A 143 48.51 -6.27 -28.04
CA PRO A 143 48.33 -4.86 -27.66
C PRO A 143 49.42 -3.91 -28.19
N ALA A 144 50.55 -4.47 -28.65
CA ALA A 144 51.74 -3.72 -29.05
C ALA A 144 51.80 -3.36 -30.55
N GLU A 145 50.89 -3.86 -31.39
CA GLU A 145 50.88 -3.55 -32.82
C GLU A 145 49.71 -2.61 -33.15
N PRO A 146 49.96 -1.40 -33.72
CA PRO A 146 48.90 -0.52 -34.16
C PRO A 146 48.18 -1.15 -35.36
N GLU A 147 46.84 -1.21 -35.30
CA GLU A 147 46.03 -1.63 -36.44
C GLU A 147 46.17 -0.62 -37.59
N ASP A 148 46.77 -1.06 -38.70
CA ASP A 148 46.87 -0.31 -39.95
C ASP A 148 45.48 -0.17 -40.58
N GLY A 149 44.79 0.90 -40.20
CA GLY A 149 43.50 1.28 -40.76
C GLY A 149 42.81 2.27 -39.83
N GLU A 150 43.09 3.57 -40.00
CA GLU A 150 42.40 4.67 -39.31
C GLU A 150 40.90 4.69 -39.66
N SER A 151 40.13 3.75 -39.14
CA SER A 151 38.70 3.91 -39.02
C SER A 151 38.46 4.98 -37.94
N ALA A 152 37.65 5.99 -38.24
CA ALA A 152 37.39 7.05 -37.28
C ALA A 152 36.75 6.42 -36.02
N GLU A 153 37.36 6.62 -34.86
CA GLU A 153 36.86 6.13 -33.58
C GLU A 153 36.23 7.27 -32.77
N VAL A 154 35.15 6.95 -32.05
CA VAL A 154 34.49 7.90 -31.14
C VAL A 154 34.27 7.19 -29.81
N ALA A 155 34.79 7.77 -28.72
CA ALA A 155 34.64 7.25 -27.36
C ALA A 155 35.05 5.76 -27.21
N GLY A 156 36.13 5.34 -27.88
CA GLY A 156 36.70 4.00 -27.74
C GLY A 156 36.06 2.91 -28.61
N ALA A 157 35.17 3.28 -29.54
CA ALA A 157 34.55 2.34 -30.46
C ALA A 157 34.53 2.87 -31.91
N PRO A 158 34.50 1.97 -32.92
CA PRO A 158 34.44 2.35 -34.32
C PRO A 158 33.20 3.20 -34.66
N LEU A 159 33.36 4.24 -35.51
CA LEU A 159 32.25 5.10 -35.93
C LEU A 159 31.12 4.33 -36.64
N GLN A 160 31.46 3.25 -37.34
CA GLN A 160 30.49 2.39 -38.02
C GLN A 160 29.54 1.69 -37.02
N ASP A 161 30.05 1.28 -35.87
CA ASP A 161 29.25 0.61 -34.83
C ASP A 161 28.29 1.60 -34.19
N TRP A 162 28.75 2.83 -33.93
CA TRP A 162 27.88 3.93 -33.50
C TRP A 162 26.79 4.24 -34.52
N ALA A 163 27.12 4.28 -35.82
CA ALA A 163 26.14 4.52 -36.88
C ALA A 163 25.10 3.39 -36.95
N LEU A 164 25.52 2.13 -36.80
CA LEU A 164 24.66 0.95 -36.78
C LEU A 164 23.71 0.96 -35.57
N LEU A 165 24.24 1.22 -34.38
CA LEU A 165 23.48 1.26 -33.12
C LEU A 165 22.51 2.46 -33.06
N LEU A 166 22.95 3.65 -33.46
CA LEU A 166 22.06 4.82 -33.53
C LEU A 166 21.02 4.68 -34.64
N GLY A 167 21.40 4.09 -35.78
CA GLY A 167 20.49 3.80 -36.89
C GLY A 167 19.39 2.81 -36.49
N SER A 168 19.74 1.74 -35.77
CA SER A 168 18.78 0.77 -35.24
C SER A 168 17.89 1.36 -34.14
N ALA A 169 18.42 2.17 -33.23
CA ALA A 169 17.63 2.90 -32.24
C ALA A 169 16.62 3.86 -32.91
N ALA A 170 17.08 4.62 -33.92
CA ALA A 170 16.22 5.50 -34.71
C ALA A 170 15.18 4.71 -35.52
N GLY A 171 15.55 3.55 -36.06
CA GLY A 171 14.65 2.63 -36.76
C GLY A 171 13.54 2.09 -35.86
N SER A 172 13.88 1.66 -34.64
CA SER A 172 12.91 1.25 -33.62
C SER A 172 11.95 2.41 -33.29
N PHE A 173 12.49 3.60 -33.03
CA PHE A 173 11.68 4.79 -32.78
C PHE A 173 10.73 5.10 -33.95
N PHE A 174 11.23 5.09 -35.19
CA PHE A 174 10.44 5.35 -36.38
C PHE A 174 9.33 4.31 -36.58
N LEU A 175 9.62 3.03 -36.34
CA LEU A 175 8.64 1.95 -36.41
C LEU A 175 7.49 2.19 -35.43
N TYR A 176 7.79 2.42 -34.14
CA TYR A 176 6.76 2.65 -33.13
C TYR A 176 6.04 3.98 -33.32
N TRP A 177 6.73 5.01 -33.83
CA TRP A 177 6.10 6.26 -34.25
C TRP A 177 5.09 6.02 -35.38
N LEU A 178 5.45 5.25 -36.41
CA LEU A 178 4.56 4.93 -37.53
C LEU A 178 3.37 4.09 -37.08
N ILE A 179 3.57 3.10 -36.20
CA ILE A 179 2.49 2.33 -35.57
C ILE A 179 1.55 3.25 -34.80
N SER A 180 2.08 4.17 -33.99
CA SER A 180 1.28 5.12 -33.21
C SER A 180 0.48 6.08 -34.11
N ALA A 181 1.11 6.58 -35.18
CA ALA A 181 0.49 7.46 -36.16
C ALA A 181 -0.61 6.74 -36.96
N GLY A 182 -0.35 5.49 -37.38
CA GLY A 182 -1.31 4.63 -38.04
C GLY A 182 -2.52 4.32 -37.16
N LEU A 183 -2.30 3.95 -35.89
CA LEU A 183 -3.37 3.72 -34.92
C LEU A 183 -4.23 4.98 -34.72
N LEU A 184 -3.60 6.14 -34.59
CA LEU A 184 -4.32 7.42 -34.49
C LEU A 184 -5.08 7.76 -35.78
N ALA A 185 -4.53 7.47 -36.95
CA ALA A 185 -5.21 7.66 -38.24
C ALA A 185 -6.44 6.74 -38.39
N ILE A 186 -6.34 5.48 -37.97
CA ILE A 186 -7.46 4.54 -37.93
C ILE A 186 -8.52 5.04 -36.95
N MET A 187 -8.15 5.41 -35.72
CA MET A 187 -9.10 5.95 -34.75
C MET A 187 -9.80 7.22 -35.27
N ARG A 188 -9.09 8.08 -36.01
CA ARG A 188 -9.69 9.28 -36.64
C ARG A 188 -10.78 8.96 -37.66
N ARG A 189 -10.77 7.75 -38.23
CA ARG A 189 -11.78 7.28 -39.20
C ARG A 189 -13.06 6.78 -38.53
N PHE A 190 -12.96 6.25 -37.30
CA PHE A 190 -14.11 5.66 -36.58
C PHE A 190 -14.71 6.59 -35.51
N VAL A 191 -13.96 7.57 -35.00
CA VAL A 191 -14.45 8.49 -33.96
C VAL A 191 -15.01 9.76 -34.60
N ALA A 192 -16.35 9.88 -34.61
CA ALA A 192 -17.07 11.01 -35.20
C ALA A 192 -16.84 12.36 -34.49
N ASP A 193 -16.75 12.36 -33.14
CA ASP A 193 -16.60 13.59 -32.34
C ASP A 193 -15.30 13.54 -31.51
N ARG A 194 -14.22 14.05 -32.11
CA ARG A 194 -12.83 13.92 -31.63
C ARG A 194 -12.57 14.66 -30.32
N GLU A 195 -13.22 15.81 -30.13
CA GLU A 195 -13.02 16.66 -28.95
C GLU A 195 -13.79 16.15 -27.73
N LYS A 196 -14.92 15.45 -27.95
CA LYS A 196 -15.76 14.90 -26.87
C LYS A 196 -15.37 13.49 -26.45
N SER A 197 -14.74 12.71 -27.32
CA SER A 197 -14.32 11.34 -26.99
C SER A 197 -13.17 11.33 -25.98
N ALA A 198 -13.45 10.90 -24.75
CA ALA A 198 -12.43 10.71 -23.72
C ALA A 198 -11.36 9.70 -24.14
N ILE A 199 -11.77 8.65 -24.87
CA ILE A 199 -10.88 7.58 -25.35
C ILE A 199 -9.89 8.13 -26.37
N TYR A 200 -10.36 8.90 -27.38
CA TYR A 200 -9.48 9.46 -28.41
C TYR A 200 -8.44 10.44 -27.84
N ARG A 201 -8.86 11.34 -26.94
CA ARG A 201 -7.93 12.30 -26.31
C ARG A 201 -6.92 11.61 -25.40
N PHE A 202 -7.31 10.51 -24.76
CA PHE A 202 -6.38 9.72 -23.96
C PHE A 202 -5.36 9.02 -24.86
N THR A 203 -5.80 8.29 -25.89
CA THR A 203 -4.89 7.58 -26.80
C THR A 203 -3.93 8.55 -27.49
N GLN A 204 -4.41 9.71 -27.95
CA GLN A 204 -3.55 10.75 -28.53
C GLN A 204 -2.48 11.27 -27.57
N ALA A 205 -2.77 11.38 -26.28
CA ALA A 205 -1.83 11.89 -25.29
C ALA A 205 -0.90 10.80 -24.72
N ALA A 206 -1.35 9.54 -24.70
CA ALA A 206 -0.63 8.42 -24.10
C ALA A 206 0.21 7.63 -25.11
N LEU A 207 -0.19 7.61 -26.39
CA LEU A 207 0.55 6.87 -27.42
C LEU A 207 1.98 7.37 -27.64
N PRO A 208 2.29 8.68 -27.70
CA PRO A 208 3.67 9.12 -27.92
C PRO A 208 4.67 8.68 -26.83
N PRO A 209 4.42 8.84 -25.52
CA PRO A 209 5.35 8.32 -24.51
C PRO A 209 5.37 6.79 -24.47
N LEU A 210 4.23 6.13 -24.73
CA LEU A 210 4.19 4.67 -24.79
C LEU A 210 5.01 4.13 -25.97
N SER A 211 4.89 4.74 -27.16
CA SER A 211 5.65 4.34 -28.34
C SER A 211 7.14 4.55 -28.15
N LEU A 212 7.53 5.64 -27.49
CA LEU A 212 8.93 5.87 -27.13
C LEU A 212 9.44 4.82 -26.14
N PHE A 213 8.67 4.51 -25.08
CA PHE A 213 9.03 3.47 -24.13
C PHE A 213 9.15 2.10 -24.78
N LEU A 214 8.19 1.71 -25.63
CA LEU A 214 8.23 0.45 -26.37
C LEU A 214 9.39 0.40 -27.35
N ALA A 215 9.73 1.51 -28.02
CA ALA A 215 10.89 1.59 -28.89
C ALA A 215 12.20 1.34 -28.12
N VAL A 216 12.32 1.92 -26.92
CA VAL A 216 13.47 1.72 -26.03
C VAL A 216 13.55 0.26 -25.57
N VAL A 217 12.45 -0.33 -25.12
CA VAL A 217 12.41 -1.74 -24.68
C VAL A 217 12.78 -2.68 -25.82
N THR A 218 12.19 -2.50 -27.00
CA THR A 218 12.49 -3.33 -28.17
C THR A 218 13.95 -3.17 -28.62
N PHE A 219 14.48 -1.94 -28.60
CA PHE A 219 15.89 -1.72 -28.88
C PHE A 219 16.79 -2.43 -27.86
N HIS A 220 16.46 -2.35 -26.58
CA HIS A 220 17.22 -2.99 -25.51
C HIS A 220 17.25 -4.52 -25.65
N LEU A 221 16.13 -5.13 -26.03
CA LEU A 221 16.05 -6.57 -26.26
C LEU A 221 16.76 -7.02 -27.55
N TRP A 222 16.71 -6.20 -28.60
CA TRP A 222 17.25 -6.56 -29.91
C TRP A 222 18.74 -6.23 -30.09
N THR A 223 19.27 -5.24 -29.36
CA THR A 223 20.66 -4.80 -29.54
C THR A 223 21.71 -5.86 -29.23
N GLY A 224 21.36 -6.92 -28.47
CA GLY A 224 22.24 -8.05 -28.21
C GLY A 224 22.58 -8.85 -29.46
N SER A 225 21.72 -8.82 -30.48
CA SER A 225 21.91 -9.51 -31.76
C SER A 225 22.72 -8.71 -32.77
N ILE A 226 23.12 -7.48 -32.44
CA ILE A 226 23.92 -6.61 -33.32
C ILE A 226 25.39 -6.84 -32.99
N GLU A 227 26.16 -7.33 -33.96
CA GLU A 227 27.62 -7.40 -33.87
C GLU A 227 28.19 -5.98 -33.94
N ALA A 228 28.47 -5.42 -32.77
CA ALA A 228 28.99 -4.07 -32.57
C ALA A 228 29.77 -4.03 -31.27
N SER A 229 30.76 -3.14 -31.19
CA SER A 229 31.60 -2.95 -30.01
C SER A 229 30.80 -2.87 -28.71
N ILE A 230 31.22 -3.66 -27.72
CA ILE A 230 30.60 -3.72 -26.39
C ILE A 230 30.62 -2.35 -25.70
N VAL A 231 31.68 -1.56 -25.93
CA VAL A 231 31.83 -0.21 -25.39
C VAL A 231 30.73 0.72 -25.91
N ALA A 232 30.52 0.74 -27.23
CA ALA A 232 29.46 1.53 -27.85
C ALA A 232 28.06 1.05 -27.39
N ARG A 233 27.85 -0.27 -27.35
CA ARG A 233 26.59 -0.89 -26.95
C ARG A 233 26.21 -0.52 -25.52
N GLN A 234 27.10 -0.75 -24.55
CA GLN A 234 26.81 -0.48 -23.12
C GLN A 234 26.63 1.01 -22.85
N THR A 235 27.46 1.85 -23.47
CA THR A 235 27.33 3.31 -23.34
C THR A 235 25.99 3.79 -23.87
N LEU A 236 25.58 3.33 -25.07
CA LEU A 236 24.31 3.70 -25.65
C LEU A 236 23.12 3.16 -24.83
N LEU A 237 23.18 1.91 -24.37
CA LEU A 237 22.13 1.30 -23.55
C LEU A 237 21.89 2.07 -22.25
N ARG A 238 22.95 2.55 -21.60
CA ARG A 238 22.84 3.39 -20.40
C ARG A 238 22.06 4.67 -20.66
N TYR A 239 22.40 5.41 -21.72
CA TYR A 239 21.71 6.66 -22.06
C TYR A 239 20.28 6.44 -22.58
N ILE A 240 20.06 5.40 -23.38
CA ILE A 240 18.72 5.00 -23.85
C ILE A 240 17.85 4.55 -22.67
N GLY A 241 18.42 3.91 -21.65
CA GLY A 241 17.73 3.58 -20.40
C GLY A 241 17.14 4.82 -19.71
N ILE A 242 17.87 5.93 -19.66
CA ILE A 242 17.37 7.22 -19.14
C ILE A 242 16.16 7.70 -19.96
N VAL A 243 16.24 7.62 -21.29
CA VAL A 243 15.10 7.95 -22.17
C VAL A 243 13.90 7.04 -21.87
N GLY A 244 14.14 5.76 -21.61
CA GLY A 244 13.13 4.79 -21.17
C GLY A 244 12.43 5.20 -19.87
N TRP A 245 13.19 5.56 -18.83
CA TRP A 245 12.63 6.05 -17.56
C TRP A 245 11.81 7.32 -17.73
N VAL A 246 12.31 8.28 -18.51
CA VAL A 246 11.58 9.52 -18.81
C VAL A 246 10.30 9.25 -19.61
N ALA A 247 10.35 8.35 -20.59
CA ALA A 247 9.18 7.95 -21.37
C ALA A 247 8.12 7.26 -20.50
N LEU A 248 8.54 6.37 -19.60
CA LEU A 248 7.66 5.70 -18.65
C LEU A 248 7.01 6.69 -17.67
N ALA A 249 7.80 7.61 -17.11
CA ALA A 249 7.30 8.66 -16.24
C ALA A 249 6.31 9.56 -16.97
N TRP A 250 6.63 9.97 -18.21
CA TRP A 250 5.74 10.77 -19.04
C TRP A 250 4.41 10.04 -19.31
N PHE A 251 4.47 8.75 -19.66
CA PHE A 251 3.29 7.91 -19.84
C PHE A 251 2.44 7.83 -18.55
N ALA A 252 3.06 7.56 -17.41
CA ALA A 252 2.38 7.48 -16.12
C ALA A 252 1.69 8.81 -15.74
N LEU A 253 2.35 9.95 -15.95
CA LEU A 253 1.77 11.28 -15.73
C LEU A 253 0.55 11.53 -16.63
N ARG A 254 0.59 11.07 -17.88
CA ARG A 254 -0.55 11.15 -18.82
C ARG A 254 -1.70 10.24 -18.39
N LEU A 255 -1.39 9.06 -17.87
CA LEU A 255 -2.39 8.13 -17.32
C LEU A 255 -3.10 8.72 -16.10
N VAL A 256 -2.35 9.32 -15.17
CA VAL A 256 -2.91 10.05 -14.02
C VAL A 256 -3.84 11.18 -14.47
N ASP A 257 -3.42 11.97 -15.47
CA ASP A 257 -4.24 13.05 -16.03
C ASP A 257 -5.52 12.53 -16.71
N ALA A 258 -5.50 11.32 -17.27
CA ALA A 258 -6.66 10.68 -17.89
C ALA A 258 -7.65 10.18 -16.84
N ILE A 259 -7.17 9.44 -15.84
CA ILE A 259 -7.97 8.91 -14.74
C ILE A 259 -8.63 10.07 -13.97
N ALA A 260 -7.87 11.11 -13.65
CA ALA A 260 -8.39 12.29 -12.96
C ALA A 260 -9.50 12.98 -13.76
N ARG A 261 -9.34 13.13 -15.09
CA ARG A 261 -10.40 13.70 -15.94
C ARG A 261 -11.68 12.87 -15.93
N VAL A 262 -11.57 11.55 -16.05
CA VAL A 262 -12.74 10.65 -16.00
C VAL A 262 -13.42 10.72 -14.62
N ALA A 263 -12.63 10.71 -13.55
CA ALA A 263 -13.13 10.82 -12.18
C ALA A 263 -13.84 12.17 -11.94
N SER A 264 -13.23 13.29 -12.32
CA SER A 264 -13.83 14.62 -12.20
C SER A 264 -15.13 14.74 -12.99
N ALA A 265 -15.14 14.31 -14.26
CA ALA A 265 -16.35 14.36 -15.10
C ALA A 265 -17.50 13.52 -14.51
N ARG A 266 -17.20 12.38 -13.88
CA ARG A 266 -18.21 11.55 -13.20
C ARG A 266 -18.74 12.20 -11.92
N MET A 267 -17.89 12.92 -11.18
CA MET A 267 -18.29 13.62 -9.95
C MET A 267 -19.10 14.89 -10.21
N GLU A 268 -18.77 15.65 -11.25
CA GLU A 268 -19.54 16.83 -11.67
C GLU A 268 -20.96 16.45 -12.09
N ARG A 269 -21.12 15.36 -12.85
CA ARG A 269 -22.45 14.83 -13.23
C ARG A 269 -23.31 14.44 -12.02
N ARG A 270 -22.70 14.10 -10.89
CA ARG A 270 -23.38 13.76 -9.63
C ARG A 270 -23.55 14.97 -8.70
N GLN A 271 -23.26 16.19 -9.17
CA GLN A 271 -23.29 17.45 -8.40
C GLN A 271 -22.42 17.43 -7.12
N ARG A 272 -21.41 16.55 -7.04
CA ARG A 272 -20.53 16.42 -5.87
C ARG A 272 -19.32 17.35 -5.99
N ARG A 273 -19.52 18.67 -5.87
CA ARG A 273 -18.44 19.68 -5.99
C ARG A 273 -17.23 19.41 -5.08
N GLN A 274 -17.47 18.92 -3.86
CA GLN A 274 -16.40 18.57 -2.92
C GLN A 274 -15.54 17.39 -3.41
N ALA A 275 -16.13 16.41 -4.10
CA ALA A 275 -15.39 15.25 -4.61
C ALA A 275 -14.44 15.62 -5.76
N VAL A 276 -14.74 16.66 -6.54
CA VAL A 276 -13.84 17.16 -7.59
C VAL A 276 -12.54 17.70 -7.00
N SER A 277 -12.62 18.39 -5.86
CA SER A 277 -11.44 18.93 -5.16
C SER A 277 -10.52 17.81 -4.68
N VAL A 278 -11.09 16.70 -4.19
CA VAL A 278 -10.33 15.51 -3.78
C VAL A 278 -9.60 14.88 -4.98
N VAL A 279 -10.25 14.78 -6.14
CA VAL A 279 -9.62 14.26 -7.35
C VAL A 279 -8.45 15.14 -7.80
N VAL A 280 -8.58 16.47 -7.71
CA VAL A 280 -7.50 17.41 -8.05
C VAL A 280 -6.31 17.24 -7.09
N LEU A 281 -6.57 17.10 -5.79
CA LEU A 281 -5.53 16.86 -4.79
C LEU A 281 -4.79 15.53 -5.06
N LEU A 282 -5.53 14.42 -5.23
CA LEU A 282 -4.96 13.10 -5.52
C LEU A 282 -4.13 13.11 -6.81
N ARG A 283 -4.62 13.78 -7.86
CA ARG A 283 -3.88 13.97 -9.11
C ARG A 283 -2.55 14.66 -8.85
N ARG A 284 -2.54 15.77 -8.10
CA ARG A 284 -1.31 16.51 -7.79
C ARG A 284 -0.34 15.66 -6.96
N THR A 285 -0.81 14.99 -5.92
CA THR A 285 0.02 14.09 -5.09
C THR A 285 0.61 12.95 -5.91
N ALA A 286 -0.19 12.27 -6.73
CA ALA A 286 0.30 11.19 -7.60
C ALA A 286 1.40 11.66 -8.57
N LYS A 287 1.26 12.87 -9.14
CA LYS A 287 2.28 13.44 -10.03
C LYS A 287 3.58 13.77 -9.29
N ILE A 288 3.50 14.26 -8.04
CA ILE A 288 4.68 14.52 -7.21
C ILE A 288 5.41 13.20 -6.90
N VAL A 289 4.68 12.17 -6.48
CA VAL A 289 5.27 10.85 -6.19
C VAL A 289 5.92 10.24 -7.43
N LEU A 290 5.22 10.24 -8.58
CA LEU A 290 5.78 9.75 -9.83
C LEU A 290 7.04 10.53 -10.27
N PHE A 291 7.06 11.84 -10.06
CA PHE A 291 8.23 12.66 -10.35
C PHE A 291 9.43 12.31 -9.47
N LEU A 292 9.22 12.10 -8.16
CA LEU A 292 10.27 11.68 -7.24
C LEU A 292 10.83 10.30 -7.62
N LEU A 293 9.95 9.33 -7.90
CA LEU A 293 10.36 7.98 -8.33
C LEU A 293 11.15 8.01 -9.65
N ALA A 294 10.68 8.78 -10.63
CA ALA A 294 11.39 8.94 -11.90
C ALA A 294 12.76 9.60 -11.72
N THR A 295 12.87 10.57 -10.82
CA THR A 295 14.16 11.23 -10.50
C THR A 295 15.14 10.24 -9.89
N VAL A 296 14.69 9.42 -8.93
CA VAL A 296 15.51 8.36 -8.33
C VAL A 296 15.99 7.36 -9.39
N ALA A 297 15.10 6.87 -10.25
CA ALA A 297 15.46 5.91 -11.30
C ALA A 297 16.49 6.46 -12.30
N VAL A 298 16.37 7.74 -12.67
CA VAL A 298 17.33 8.42 -13.55
C VAL A 298 18.68 8.61 -12.86
N LEU A 299 18.69 9.03 -11.59
CA LEU A 299 19.93 9.20 -10.81
C LEU A 299 20.67 7.87 -10.62
N ASP A 300 19.96 6.79 -10.35
CA ASP A 300 20.54 5.44 -10.26
C ASP A 300 21.18 5.03 -11.58
N THR A 301 20.53 5.27 -12.72
CA THR A 301 21.09 4.99 -14.06
C THR A 301 22.32 5.85 -14.38
N LEU A 302 22.42 7.05 -13.78
CA LEU A 302 23.60 7.91 -13.85
C LEU A 302 24.74 7.42 -12.94
N GLY A 303 24.53 6.39 -12.12
CA GLY A 303 25.53 5.85 -11.20
C GLY A 303 25.64 6.66 -9.91
N VAL A 304 24.66 7.51 -9.59
CA VAL A 304 24.58 8.17 -8.29
C VAL A 304 24.02 7.18 -7.28
N ASP A 305 24.67 7.04 -6.12
CA ASP A 305 24.11 6.24 -5.03
C ASP A 305 22.81 6.88 -4.50
N VAL A 306 21.69 6.24 -4.83
CA VAL A 306 20.36 6.69 -4.42
C VAL A 306 19.91 6.08 -3.09
N THR A 307 20.71 5.21 -2.46
CA THR A 307 20.35 4.49 -1.22
C THR A 307 19.95 5.47 -0.12
N THR A 308 20.77 6.51 0.10
CA THR A 308 20.50 7.56 1.08
C THR A 308 19.21 8.34 0.75
N GLY A 309 18.96 8.60 -0.54
CA GLY A 309 17.75 9.29 -1.00
C GLY A 309 16.48 8.46 -0.81
N ILE A 310 16.53 7.17 -1.11
CA ILE A 310 15.44 6.22 -0.90
C ILE A 310 15.16 6.05 0.59
N ALA A 311 16.19 5.93 1.43
CA ALA A 311 16.04 5.87 2.88
C ALA A 311 15.36 7.12 3.44
N ALA A 312 15.77 8.32 2.98
CA ALA A 312 15.14 9.58 3.38
C ALA A 312 13.67 9.68 2.92
N LEU A 313 13.36 9.24 1.69
CA LEU A 313 11.97 9.16 1.20
C LEU A 313 11.14 8.15 2.00
N GLY A 314 11.74 7.02 2.42
CA GLY A 314 11.11 6.03 3.29
C GLY A 314 10.72 6.60 4.65
N ILE A 315 11.66 7.26 5.34
CA ILE A 315 11.39 7.93 6.62
C ILE A 315 10.34 9.04 6.46
N GLY A 316 10.45 9.86 5.42
CA GLY A 316 9.46 10.88 5.09
C GLY A 316 8.08 10.29 4.80
N GLY A 317 8.02 9.14 4.12
CA GLY A 317 6.81 8.38 3.86
C GLY A 317 6.14 7.87 5.14
N ILE A 318 6.91 7.37 6.09
CA ILE A 318 6.41 6.95 7.42
C ILE A 318 5.81 8.15 8.17
N ALA A 319 6.51 9.30 8.18
CA ALA A 319 5.98 10.51 8.81
C ALA A 319 4.65 10.97 8.18
N LEU A 320 4.54 10.93 6.86
CA LEU A 320 3.29 11.22 6.14
C LEU A 320 2.19 10.20 6.46
N ALA A 321 2.52 8.91 6.56
CA ALA A 321 1.58 7.85 6.90
C ALA A 321 1.01 8.03 8.31
N LEU A 322 1.87 8.35 9.28
CA LEU A 322 1.46 8.68 10.65
C LEU A 322 0.54 9.91 10.68
N GLY A 323 0.87 10.97 9.93
CA GLY A 323 0.01 12.15 9.80
C GLY A 323 -1.35 11.87 9.15
N ALA A 324 -1.39 10.89 8.23
CA ALA A 324 -2.61 10.49 7.53
C ALA A 324 -3.45 9.42 8.27
N GLN A 325 -2.93 8.83 9.35
CA GLN A 325 -3.53 7.70 10.06
C GLN A 325 -5.02 7.91 10.38
N LYS A 326 -5.40 9.08 10.93
CA LYS A 326 -6.80 9.36 11.29
C LYS A 326 -7.73 9.47 10.08
N ALA A 327 -7.22 9.91 8.93
CA ALA A 327 -8.01 9.95 7.71
C ALA A 327 -8.29 8.54 7.18
N VAL A 328 -7.29 7.65 7.25
CA VAL A 328 -7.43 6.23 6.89
C VAL A 328 -8.38 5.52 7.84
N GLU A 329 -8.24 5.74 9.15
CA GLU A 329 -9.12 5.17 10.18
C GLU A 329 -10.59 5.52 9.92
N ASN A 330 -10.88 6.79 9.60
CA ASN A 330 -12.24 7.21 9.27
C ASN A 330 -12.77 6.57 7.98
N LEU A 331 -11.92 6.34 6.98
CA LEU A 331 -12.31 5.67 5.75
C LEU A 331 -12.66 4.20 6.00
N ILE A 332 -11.80 3.50 6.76
CA ILE A 332 -12.03 2.10 7.16
C ILE A 332 -13.28 1.99 8.02
N GLY A 333 -13.47 2.88 9.00
CA GLY A 333 -14.68 2.93 9.81
C GLY A 333 -15.94 3.13 8.96
N SER A 334 -15.87 3.96 7.91
CA SER A 334 -17.00 4.13 6.96
C SER A 334 -17.32 2.84 6.22
N LEU A 335 -16.28 2.11 5.78
CA LEU A 335 -16.44 0.84 5.08
C LEU A 335 -17.11 -0.21 5.99
N ASN A 336 -16.66 -0.31 7.25
CA ASN A 336 -17.23 -1.25 8.22
C ASN A 336 -18.71 -0.95 8.49
N VAL A 337 -19.08 0.32 8.70
CA VAL A 337 -20.48 0.72 8.90
C VAL A 337 -21.36 0.35 7.70
N ILE A 338 -20.84 0.48 6.47
CA ILE A 338 -21.57 0.13 5.25
C ILE A 338 -21.65 -1.39 5.04
N ALA A 339 -20.60 -2.12 5.38
CA ALA A 339 -20.49 -3.57 5.21
C ALA A 339 -21.37 -4.32 6.22
N ASP A 340 -21.19 -4.04 7.51
CA ASP A 340 -21.86 -4.75 8.60
C ASP A 340 -23.27 -4.21 8.86
N ARG A 341 -23.54 -2.97 8.44
CA ARG A 341 -24.83 -2.26 8.59
C ARG A 341 -25.42 -2.38 10.00
N PRO A 342 -24.67 -2.07 11.08
CA PRO A 342 -25.19 -2.12 12.44
C PRO A 342 -26.37 -1.14 12.62
N VAL A 343 -26.38 -0.05 11.87
CA VAL A 343 -27.47 0.93 11.75
C VAL A 343 -27.64 1.38 10.31
N GLN A 344 -28.85 1.82 9.97
CA GLN A 344 -29.19 2.44 8.69
C GLN A 344 -29.66 3.88 8.87
N VAL A 345 -29.64 4.66 7.78
CA VAL A 345 -30.23 6.00 7.78
C VAL A 345 -31.72 5.88 8.09
N GLY A 346 -32.17 6.59 9.12
CA GLY A 346 -33.52 6.51 9.68
C GLY A 346 -33.64 5.66 10.94
N ASP A 347 -32.64 4.84 11.28
CA ASP A 347 -32.69 4.03 12.50
C ASP A 347 -32.52 4.92 13.74
N PHE A 348 -33.33 4.64 14.77
CA PHE A 348 -33.12 5.18 16.12
C PHE A 348 -32.14 4.29 16.86
N CYS A 349 -31.02 4.85 17.33
CA CYS A 349 -29.96 4.10 17.98
C CYS A 349 -29.29 4.89 19.12
N ARG A 350 -28.48 4.17 19.89
CA ARG A 350 -27.54 4.73 20.86
C ARG A 350 -26.13 4.35 20.45
N ALA A 351 -25.24 5.34 20.33
CA ALA A 351 -23.82 5.17 20.00
C ALA A 351 -22.95 5.78 21.11
N GLY A 352 -22.49 4.94 22.03
CA GLY A 352 -21.96 5.39 23.32
C GLY A 352 -23.03 6.16 24.11
N ASP A 353 -22.74 7.41 24.48
CA ASP A 353 -23.68 8.26 25.23
C ASP A 353 -24.70 9.01 24.34
N ILE A 354 -24.53 8.94 23.02
CA ILE A 354 -25.36 9.71 22.07
C ILE A 354 -26.56 8.87 21.66
N VAL A 355 -27.77 9.37 21.96
CA VAL A 355 -29.04 8.73 21.58
C VAL A 355 -29.76 9.59 20.55
N GLY A 356 -30.20 8.99 19.44
CA GLY A 356 -30.91 9.72 18.40
C GLY A 356 -31.17 8.91 17.14
N THR A 357 -31.69 9.58 16.11
CA THR A 357 -31.95 8.99 14.79
C THR A 357 -30.80 9.29 13.83
N VAL A 358 -30.32 8.29 13.11
CA VAL A 358 -29.30 8.46 12.07
C VAL A 358 -29.87 9.23 10.88
N GLU A 359 -29.30 10.39 10.55
CA GLU A 359 -29.72 11.20 9.40
C GLU A 359 -28.91 10.95 8.14
N ASP A 360 -27.60 10.73 8.28
CA ASP A 360 -26.70 10.55 7.15
C ASP A 360 -25.46 9.76 7.58
N ILE A 361 -25.01 8.85 6.72
CA ILE A 361 -23.77 8.10 6.87
C ILE A 361 -22.87 8.54 5.71
N GLY A 362 -22.02 9.54 5.99
CA GLY A 362 -21.11 10.09 5.00
C GLY A 362 -19.83 9.28 4.83
N MET A 363 -18.93 9.76 3.97
CA MET A 363 -17.61 9.13 3.71
C MET A 363 -16.60 9.27 4.87
N ARG A 364 -16.89 10.09 5.87
CA ARG A 364 -15.96 10.41 6.97
C ARG A 364 -16.63 10.50 8.34
N SER A 365 -17.94 10.69 8.37
CA SER A 365 -18.69 10.92 9.60
C SER A 365 -20.14 10.49 9.44
N THR A 366 -20.73 10.04 10.54
CA THR A 366 -22.16 9.74 10.70
C THR A 366 -22.81 10.88 11.46
N ARG A 367 -24.00 11.27 11.02
CA ARG A 367 -24.78 12.35 11.64
C ARG A 367 -26.00 11.77 12.35
N ILE A 368 -26.17 12.12 13.61
CA ILE A 368 -27.26 11.65 14.47
C ILE A 368 -28.05 12.86 14.98
N ARG A 369 -29.37 12.83 14.77
CA ARG A 369 -30.33 13.81 15.31
C ARG A 369 -30.76 13.36 16.70
N THR A 370 -30.42 14.12 17.72
CA THR A 370 -30.81 13.80 19.10
C THR A 370 -32.31 14.03 19.33
N ASN A 371 -32.83 13.54 20.46
CA ASN A 371 -34.20 13.79 20.89
C ASN A 371 -34.48 15.30 21.11
N GLU A 372 -33.46 16.08 21.48
CA GLU A 372 -33.51 17.54 21.58
C GLU A 372 -33.41 18.25 20.22
N ARG A 373 -33.44 17.50 19.12
CA ARG A 373 -33.38 17.98 17.73
C ARG A 373 -32.04 18.62 17.32
N THR A 374 -30.99 18.49 18.12
CA THR A 374 -29.63 18.90 17.75
C THR A 374 -28.95 17.86 16.84
N LEU A 375 -28.00 18.29 16.00
CA LEU A 375 -27.25 17.40 15.12
C LEU A 375 -25.86 17.11 15.67
N VAL A 376 -25.57 15.86 15.98
CA VAL A 376 -24.23 15.41 16.39
C VAL A 376 -23.54 14.74 15.22
N THR A 377 -22.30 15.14 14.94
CA THR A 377 -21.47 14.56 13.88
C THR A 377 -20.34 13.77 14.50
N ILE A 378 -20.30 12.46 14.26
CA ILE A 378 -19.31 11.55 14.83
C ILE A 378 -18.40 11.07 13.69
N PRO A 379 -17.06 11.19 13.80
CA PRO A 379 -16.15 10.61 12.82
C PRO A 379 -16.37 9.10 12.69
N ASN A 380 -16.31 8.55 11.47
CA ASN A 380 -16.67 7.15 11.25
C ASN A 380 -15.72 6.15 11.90
N GLY A 381 -14.44 6.51 12.08
CA GLY A 381 -13.50 5.68 12.83
C GLY A 381 -13.95 5.51 14.28
N ASP A 382 -14.28 6.64 14.93
CA ASP A 382 -14.81 6.67 16.29
C ASP A 382 -16.17 5.96 16.38
N PHE A 383 -17.11 6.30 15.49
CA PHE A 383 -18.44 5.67 15.45
C PHE A 383 -18.38 4.14 15.33
N SER A 384 -17.51 3.62 14.45
CA SER A 384 -17.34 2.18 14.26
C SER A 384 -16.69 1.47 15.45
N SER A 385 -15.97 2.20 16.30
CA SER A 385 -15.29 1.68 17.48
C SER A 385 -16.14 1.69 18.75
N ARG A 386 -17.30 2.38 18.72
CA ARG A 386 -18.22 2.49 19.85
C ARG A 386 -19.18 1.31 19.91
N GLU A 387 -19.70 1.05 21.11
CA GLU A 387 -20.87 0.19 21.28
C GLU A 387 -22.10 0.87 20.65
N ILE A 388 -22.79 0.13 19.78
CA ILE A 388 -23.98 0.59 19.05
C ILE A 388 -25.16 -0.28 19.44
N GLU A 389 -26.16 0.33 20.07
CA GLU A 389 -27.45 -0.30 20.34
C GLU A 389 -28.48 0.22 19.34
N ASN A 390 -28.98 -0.67 18.47
CA ASN A 390 -29.97 -0.31 17.46
C ASN A 390 -31.39 -0.61 17.96
N PHE A 391 -32.15 0.46 18.29
CA PHE A 391 -33.52 0.32 18.77
C PHE A 391 -34.51 0.05 17.64
N ALA A 392 -34.19 0.39 16.39
CA ALA A 392 -35.07 0.14 15.23
C ALA A 392 -35.19 -1.35 14.88
N LYS A 393 -34.25 -2.18 15.35
CA LYS A 393 -34.28 -3.64 15.18
C LYS A 393 -34.97 -4.37 16.34
N ARG A 394 -35.47 -3.66 17.35
CA ARG A 394 -36.18 -4.24 18.49
C ARG A 394 -37.49 -4.90 18.04
N ASP A 395 -37.66 -6.17 18.36
CA ASP A 395 -38.85 -6.95 18.01
C ASP A 395 -39.94 -6.93 19.09
N ARG A 396 -39.53 -6.77 20.36
CA ARG A 396 -40.41 -6.80 21.54
C ARG A 396 -39.90 -5.87 22.63
N PHE A 397 -40.78 -5.51 23.58
CA PHE A 397 -40.43 -4.69 24.73
C PHE A 397 -40.54 -5.46 26.03
N LEU A 398 -39.47 -5.49 26.82
CA LEU A 398 -39.50 -6.04 28.17
C LEU A 398 -40.50 -5.25 29.04
N PHE A 399 -41.44 -5.93 29.67
CA PHE A 399 -42.34 -5.44 30.71
C PHE A 399 -41.97 -6.09 32.04
N ASN A 400 -41.24 -5.34 32.86
CA ASN A 400 -40.68 -5.82 34.12
C ASN A 400 -40.89 -4.88 35.33
N PRO A 401 -42.11 -4.40 35.61
CA PRO A 401 -42.36 -3.61 36.81
C PRO A 401 -42.31 -4.49 38.08
N THR A 402 -41.92 -3.88 39.19
CA THR A 402 -42.06 -4.45 40.54
C THR A 402 -43.27 -3.82 41.21
N ILE A 403 -44.23 -4.64 41.66
CA ILE A 403 -45.44 -4.19 42.33
C ILE A 403 -45.35 -4.56 43.82
N GLY A 404 -45.25 -3.54 44.68
CA GLY A 404 -45.23 -3.72 46.13
C GLY A 404 -46.64 -3.74 46.71
N VAL A 405 -46.97 -4.76 47.50
CA VAL A 405 -48.22 -4.83 48.29
C VAL A 405 -47.93 -4.71 49.79
N GLU A 406 -48.91 -4.28 50.59
CA GLU A 406 -48.69 -4.01 52.02
C GLU A 406 -48.32 -5.28 52.83
N TYR A 407 -47.50 -5.11 53.88
CA TYR A 407 -47.15 -6.19 54.83
C TYR A 407 -48.34 -6.73 55.63
N GLY A 408 -49.41 -5.96 55.76
CA GLY A 408 -50.59 -6.31 56.56
C GLY A 408 -51.46 -7.43 55.96
N ILE A 409 -51.09 -7.98 54.81
CA ILE A 409 -51.85 -9.03 54.12
C ILE A 409 -51.39 -10.44 54.52
N SER A 410 -52.31 -11.39 54.51
CA SER A 410 -52.01 -12.81 54.74
C SER A 410 -51.25 -13.45 53.56
N ALA A 411 -50.57 -14.58 53.80
CA ALA A 411 -49.91 -15.34 52.74
C ALA A 411 -50.87 -15.79 51.62
N GLY A 412 -52.14 -16.06 51.94
CA GLY A 412 -53.17 -16.39 50.94
C GLY A 412 -53.53 -15.19 50.06
N GLN A 413 -53.61 -14.00 50.65
CA GLN A 413 -53.80 -12.74 49.91
C GLN A 413 -52.60 -12.42 49.01
N LEU A 414 -51.37 -12.67 49.48
CA LEU A 414 -50.17 -12.51 48.66
C LEU A 414 -50.15 -13.45 47.45
N ARG A 415 -50.50 -14.74 47.64
CA ARG A 415 -50.65 -15.69 46.51
C ARG A 415 -51.71 -15.21 45.52
N ARG A 416 -52.86 -14.76 46.02
CA ARG A 416 -53.93 -14.19 45.19
C ARG A 416 -53.47 -12.95 44.42
N ALA A 417 -52.63 -12.09 45.00
CA ALA A 417 -52.06 -10.94 44.31
C ALA A 417 -51.22 -11.36 43.09
N VAL A 418 -50.36 -12.36 43.29
CA VAL A 418 -49.53 -12.95 42.21
C VAL A 418 -50.42 -13.56 41.12
N GLU A 419 -51.42 -14.36 41.50
CA GLU A 419 -52.37 -14.99 40.57
C GLU A 419 -53.15 -13.94 39.73
N ILE A 420 -53.61 -12.85 40.36
CA ILE A 420 -54.31 -11.76 39.67
C ILE A 420 -53.40 -11.14 38.59
N ILE A 421 -52.16 -10.82 38.95
CA ILE A 421 -51.19 -10.22 38.02
C ILE A 421 -50.88 -11.19 36.88
N GLU A 422 -50.64 -12.47 37.19
CA GLU A 422 -50.39 -13.49 36.19
C GLU A 422 -51.57 -13.63 35.22
N GLN A 423 -52.80 -13.63 35.74
CA GLN A 423 -54.00 -13.73 34.92
C GLN A 423 -54.16 -12.52 33.98
N ILE A 424 -53.95 -11.29 34.47
CA ILE A 424 -54.00 -10.07 33.62
C ILE A 424 -53.04 -10.21 32.43
N LEU A 425 -51.81 -10.65 32.70
CA LEU A 425 -50.79 -10.79 31.67
C LEU A 425 -51.13 -11.92 30.69
N ARG A 426 -51.70 -13.05 31.16
CA ARG A 426 -52.14 -14.17 30.31
C ARG A 426 -53.36 -13.84 29.46
N ASP A 427 -54.26 -13.00 29.97
CA ASP A 427 -55.48 -12.56 29.28
C ASP A 427 -55.17 -11.56 28.14
N HIS A 428 -54.07 -10.82 28.24
CA HIS A 428 -53.72 -9.78 27.27
C HIS A 428 -53.10 -10.37 25.99
N HIS A 429 -53.72 -10.09 24.83
CA HIS A 429 -53.34 -10.74 23.57
C HIS A 429 -51.98 -10.30 23.00
N LEU A 430 -51.46 -9.13 23.39
CA LEU A 430 -50.12 -8.62 22.98
C LEU A 430 -49.00 -8.97 23.97
N ILE A 431 -49.23 -9.87 24.92
CA ILE A 431 -48.19 -10.31 25.86
C ILE A 431 -47.70 -11.70 25.49
N GLU A 432 -46.38 -11.86 25.53
CA GLU A 432 -45.75 -13.17 25.36
C GLU A 432 -46.11 -14.10 26.51
N LYS A 433 -46.67 -15.26 26.16
CA LYS A 433 -47.12 -16.26 27.13
C LYS A 433 -45.98 -17.18 27.57
N ASP A 434 -45.03 -17.42 26.68
CA ASP A 434 -43.86 -18.26 26.95
C ASP A 434 -42.86 -17.49 27.83
N GLY A 435 -42.55 -18.03 29.01
CA GLY A 435 -41.60 -17.39 29.94
C GLY A 435 -42.16 -16.23 30.76
N LEU A 436 -43.47 -15.94 30.68
CA LEU A 436 -44.18 -15.01 31.57
C LEU A 436 -44.00 -15.41 33.03
N ARG A 437 -43.60 -14.47 33.88
CA ARG A 437 -43.42 -14.68 35.32
C ARG A 437 -44.04 -13.54 36.10
N ALA A 438 -44.86 -13.88 37.08
CA ALA A 438 -45.20 -13.02 38.21
C ALA A 438 -44.85 -13.81 39.47
N ARG A 439 -44.01 -13.26 40.35
CA ARG A 439 -43.57 -13.97 41.56
C ARG A 439 -43.34 -13.02 42.71
N PHE A 440 -43.63 -13.48 43.92
CA PHE A 440 -43.12 -12.83 45.11
C PHE A 440 -41.58 -12.97 45.11
N ALA A 441 -40.88 -11.84 45.07
CA ALA A 441 -39.43 -11.79 44.86
C ALA A 441 -38.68 -11.62 46.19
N HIS A 442 -39.00 -10.59 46.96
CA HIS A 442 -38.43 -10.40 48.30
C HIS A 442 -39.30 -9.50 49.19
N PHE A 443 -38.90 -9.43 50.47
CA PHE A 443 -39.43 -8.51 51.48
C PHE A 443 -38.73 -7.15 51.39
N GLY A 444 -39.41 -6.13 50.86
CA GLY A 444 -38.91 -4.74 50.71
C GLY A 444 -38.99 -3.93 52.00
N GLU A 445 -38.41 -2.72 52.00
CA GLU A 445 -38.37 -1.86 53.22
C GLU A 445 -39.77 -1.50 53.75
N SER A 446 -40.77 -1.38 52.88
CA SER A 446 -42.15 -1.05 53.24
C SER A 446 -43.19 -1.83 52.42
N SER A 447 -42.77 -2.87 51.69
CA SER A 447 -43.61 -3.63 50.76
C SER A 447 -43.24 -5.11 50.68
N LEU A 448 -44.19 -5.94 50.29
CA LEU A 448 -43.97 -7.29 49.77
C LEU A 448 -43.88 -7.18 48.25
N ASP A 449 -42.71 -7.42 47.67
CA ASP A 449 -42.45 -7.10 46.27
C ASP A 449 -42.78 -8.26 45.35
N ILE A 450 -43.66 -8.01 44.38
CA ILE A 450 -43.99 -8.92 43.29
C ILE A 450 -43.27 -8.47 42.03
N GLU A 451 -42.30 -9.27 41.60
CA GLU A 451 -41.55 -9.03 40.36
C GLU A 451 -42.32 -9.63 39.18
N ILE A 452 -42.46 -8.83 38.12
CA ILE A 452 -43.07 -9.23 36.86
C ILE A 452 -41.96 -9.32 35.80
N TRP A 453 -42.05 -10.33 34.93
CA TRP A 453 -41.20 -10.46 33.75
C TRP A 453 -42.02 -11.00 32.59
N SER A 454 -42.29 -10.16 31.58
CA SER A 454 -42.89 -10.56 30.32
C SER A 454 -42.42 -9.67 29.16
N TYR A 455 -42.77 -10.03 27.93
CA TYR A 455 -42.53 -9.20 26.76
C TYR A 455 -43.85 -8.73 26.14
N ILE A 456 -43.89 -7.45 25.77
CA ILE A 456 -44.94 -6.86 24.94
C ILE A 456 -44.56 -7.08 23.47
N MET A 457 -45.44 -7.76 22.74
CA MET A 457 -45.22 -8.30 21.39
C MET A 457 -45.51 -7.27 20.29
N VAL A 458 -44.95 -6.06 20.43
CA VAL A 458 -45.06 -4.99 19.44
C VAL A 458 -43.69 -4.40 19.12
N ALA A 459 -43.51 -3.95 17.88
CA ALA A 459 -42.28 -3.32 17.44
C ALA A 459 -42.29 -1.78 17.63
N ASP A 460 -43.46 -1.15 17.57
CA ASP A 460 -43.58 0.30 17.72
C ASP A 460 -43.42 0.75 19.18
N TYR A 461 -42.60 1.77 19.39
CA TYR A 461 -42.33 2.28 20.73
C TYR A 461 -43.58 2.91 21.36
N ALA A 462 -44.32 3.74 20.62
CA ALA A 462 -45.47 4.44 21.17
C ALA A 462 -46.59 3.44 21.55
N GLU A 463 -46.83 2.45 20.70
CA GLU A 463 -47.75 1.35 20.98
C GLU A 463 -47.35 0.56 22.25
N SER A 464 -46.06 0.22 22.39
CA SER A 464 -45.57 -0.46 23.60
C SER A 464 -45.81 0.33 24.88
N ARG A 465 -45.75 1.66 24.81
CA ARG A 465 -46.00 2.56 25.94
C ARG A 465 -47.47 2.58 26.34
N LEU A 466 -48.37 2.53 25.36
CA LEU A 466 -49.82 2.44 25.60
C LEU A 466 -50.18 1.11 26.28
N ILE A 467 -49.67 -0.01 25.77
CA ILE A 467 -49.94 -1.35 26.34
C ILE A 467 -49.36 -1.45 27.77
N ARG A 468 -48.14 -0.94 27.98
CA ARG A 468 -47.56 -0.87 29.33
C ARG A 468 -48.45 -0.11 30.30
N GLN A 469 -49.02 1.02 29.88
CA GLN A 469 -49.94 1.80 30.71
C GLN A 469 -51.22 1.02 31.00
N GLU A 470 -51.82 0.39 29.99
CA GLU A 470 -53.02 -0.43 30.11
C GLU A 470 -52.83 -1.55 31.14
N LEU A 471 -51.73 -2.31 31.04
CA LEU A 471 -51.41 -3.39 31.97
C LEU A 471 -51.23 -2.90 33.41
N LEU A 472 -50.51 -1.79 33.61
CA LEU A 472 -50.30 -1.22 34.94
C LEU A 472 -51.62 -0.75 35.57
N LEU A 473 -52.50 -0.13 34.79
CA LEU A 473 -53.84 0.28 35.26
C LEU A 473 -54.71 -0.93 35.59
N ALA A 474 -54.73 -1.96 34.74
CA ALA A 474 -55.47 -3.20 35.00
C ALA A 474 -54.99 -3.91 36.28
N ILE A 475 -53.67 -3.95 36.51
CA ILE A 475 -53.08 -4.48 37.75
C ILE A 475 -53.57 -3.69 38.96
N PHE A 476 -53.49 -2.35 38.90
CA PHE A 476 -53.96 -1.49 39.99
C PHE A 476 -55.44 -1.72 40.31
N GLU A 477 -56.29 -1.74 39.29
CA GLU A 477 -57.75 -1.89 39.45
C GLU A 477 -58.13 -3.27 40.01
N ARG A 478 -57.58 -4.37 39.47
CA ARG A 478 -57.93 -5.73 39.92
C ARG A 478 -57.39 -6.03 41.32
N LEU A 479 -56.19 -5.55 41.67
CA LEU A 479 -55.67 -5.69 43.04
C LEU A 479 -56.55 -4.92 44.03
N LYS A 480 -56.89 -3.67 43.71
CA LYS A 480 -57.78 -2.85 44.56
C LYS A 480 -59.15 -3.50 44.75
N ALA A 481 -59.75 -4.03 43.68
CA ALA A 481 -61.03 -4.74 43.74
C ALA A 481 -60.97 -6.01 44.60
N ALA A 482 -59.80 -6.66 44.70
CA ALA A 482 -59.55 -7.80 45.57
C ALA A 482 -59.22 -7.44 47.03
N GLY A 483 -59.26 -6.15 47.40
CA GLY A 483 -58.91 -5.67 48.73
C GLY A 483 -57.41 -5.70 49.03
N LEU A 484 -56.58 -5.71 47.98
CA LEU A 484 -55.12 -5.69 48.07
C LEU A 484 -54.62 -4.27 47.79
N ALA A 485 -54.13 -3.60 48.82
CA ALA A 485 -53.57 -2.26 48.69
C ALA A 485 -52.12 -2.31 48.17
N ILE A 486 -51.80 -1.38 47.27
CA ILE A 486 -50.41 -1.11 46.87
C ILE A 486 -49.72 -0.41 48.03
N ALA A 487 -48.54 -0.91 48.38
CA ALA A 487 -47.73 -0.34 49.43
C ALA A 487 -47.24 1.06 49.05
N TYR A 488 -47.27 1.95 50.04
CA TYR A 488 -46.61 3.24 50.00
C TYR A 488 -45.47 3.25 51.04
N PRO A 489 -44.46 4.12 50.89
CA PRO A 489 -43.40 4.23 51.88
C PRO A 489 -43.98 4.51 53.28
N THR A 490 -43.78 3.60 54.22
CA THR A 490 -44.27 3.72 55.60
C THR A 490 -43.10 3.76 56.56
N ARG A 491 -43.25 4.52 57.64
CA ARG A 491 -42.27 4.59 58.74
C ARG A 491 -42.99 4.52 60.07
N THR A 492 -42.50 3.67 60.95
CA THR A 492 -42.94 3.65 62.35
C THR A 492 -42.15 4.71 63.12
N VAL A 493 -42.83 5.70 63.70
CA VAL A 493 -42.22 6.75 64.53
C VAL A 493 -42.50 6.45 65.99
N HIS A 494 -41.43 6.19 66.76
CA HIS A 494 -41.52 6.07 68.22
C HIS A 494 -41.38 7.46 68.84
N LEU A 495 -42.48 8.02 69.34
CA LEU A 495 -42.50 9.30 70.06
C LEU A 495 -42.04 9.05 71.51
N VAL A 496 -40.83 9.48 71.84
CA VAL A 496 -40.31 9.45 73.22
C VAL A 496 -40.66 10.79 73.88
N THR A 497 -41.59 10.76 74.84
CA THR A 497 -41.91 11.96 75.63
C THR A 497 -40.86 12.08 76.74
N GLN A 498 -40.01 13.11 76.69
CA GLN A 498 -39.20 13.48 77.85
C GLN A 498 -40.10 14.20 78.85
N GLU A 499 -40.37 13.58 80.00
CA GLU A 499 -40.86 14.31 81.16
C GLU A 499 -39.77 15.29 81.58
N ASN A 500 -40.00 16.58 81.34
CA ASN A 500 -39.25 17.62 82.02
C ASN A 500 -39.63 17.55 83.49
N ASP A 501 -38.76 16.96 84.29
CA ASP A 501 -38.80 17.02 85.75
C ASP A 501 -38.63 18.49 86.16
N VAL A 502 -39.74 19.22 86.27
CA VAL A 502 -39.77 20.55 86.87
C VAL A 502 -39.64 20.35 88.38
N GLY A 503 -38.41 20.12 88.82
CA GLY A 503 -38.03 20.16 90.22
C GLY A 503 -38.31 21.55 90.80
N ALA A 504 -38.98 21.54 91.95
CA ALA A 504 -39.40 22.68 92.76
C ALA A 504 -38.24 23.54 93.30
#